data_AF-A0A1G9X1T2-F1
#
_entry.id   AF-A0A1G9X1T2-F1
#
_cell.length_a   1.000
_cell.length_b   1.000
_cell.length_c   1.000
_cell.angle_alpha   90.00
_cell.angle_beta   90.00
_cell.angle_gamma   90.00
#
_symmetry.space_group_name_H-M   'P 1'
#
loop_
_entity.id
_entity.type
_entity.pdbx_description
1 polymer ?
#
loop_
_entity_poly.entity_id
_entity_poly.type
_entity_poly.pdbx_seq_one_letter_code
_entity_poly.pdbx_strand_id
1 'polypeptide(L)'
;MLSTRRIGTERRQRAVSPVVGSILLVAIAVMLAALTFFIAGGFADDTPPAPQASLDLQPSEGAAGSELVLRGGETLGDGEGRVVVEGIADPDVLQNETLTLGDPVSVYPVDEAVTVYWHSPESDESYELASFDADPVPSRLQPEVGCPWVQNETAGGTGDVTVDVVVDCDVTTAGDVDIVSGGAVLGDVDAAQLDATNGTITGDVDSGGDADLTNTTVGGDLTATTQVTGDTGSVVEGSVVGNSVDFTDSEVGGGIDSNTYVDLTDTSVGGPIDADGDVTIDTGTTVTADVVGDNVVVSDSTVEGAVVSPGDVSLTSATVTVEVYLDGSFSCSGSTVDGVGCGPYSPEDESDYSLAPVDGPLASVVRR
;
A
#
# COMPACT_ATOMS: atom_id res chain seq x y z
N MET A 1 19.37 104.50 -18.63
CA MET A 1 18.43 103.39 -18.87
C MET A 1 18.47 102.47 -17.66
N LEU A 2 17.28 102.07 -17.16
CA LEU A 2 16.86 100.93 -16.30
C LEU A 2 17.94 100.00 -15.71
N SER A 3 17.82 99.28 -14.58
CA SER A 3 16.82 99.04 -13.52
C SER A 3 17.43 97.96 -12.58
N THR A 4 16.89 97.81 -11.37
CA THR A 4 16.84 96.60 -10.49
C THR A 4 18.02 96.17 -9.58
N ARG A 5 17.86 96.49 -8.28
CA ARG A 5 17.78 95.64 -7.05
C ARG A 5 18.76 94.45 -6.86
N ARG A 6 19.44 94.41 -5.70
CA ARG A 6 19.62 93.17 -4.89
C ARG A 6 19.70 93.47 -3.39
N ILE A 7 18.93 92.67 -2.64
CA ILE A 7 18.90 92.54 -1.18
C ILE A 7 20.12 91.69 -0.78
N GLY A 8 20.88 92.13 0.23
CA GLY A 8 21.98 91.36 0.83
C GLY A 8 21.85 91.41 2.34
N THR A 9 21.34 90.32 2.90
CA THR A 9 21.04 90.09 4.31
C THR A 9 22.29 90.06 5.20
N GLU A 10 22.19 90.67 6.38
CA GLU A 10 23.17 90.60 7.47
C GLU A 10 23.49 89.14 7.83
N ARG A 11 24.75 88.72 7.65
CA ARG A 11 25.25 87.50 8.31
C ARG A 11 25.60 87.83 9.76
N ARG A 12 24.67 87.65 10.69
CA ARG A 12 25.01 87.45 12.11
C ARG A 12 25.68 86.08 12.26
N GLN A 13 27.00 86.08 12.33
CA GLN A 13 27.75 84.93 12.86
C GLN A 13 27.42 84.82 14.35
N ARG A 14 26.41 84.02 14.70
CA ARG A 14 26.20 83.58 16.08
C ARG A 14 27.27 82.52 16.36
N ALA A 15 28.35 82.93 17.01
CA ALA A 15 29.28 82.00 17.64
C ALA A 15 28.50 81.23 18.71
N VAL A 16 28.26 79.95 18.45
CA VAL A 16 27.69 79.04 19.44
C VAL A 16 28.76 78.87 20.53
N SER A 17 28.41 79.20 21.77
CA SER A 17 29.29 79.01 22.93
C SER A 17 29.80 77.57 22.97
N PRO A 18 31.12 77.32 23.17
CA PRO A 18 31.70 75.98 23.22
C PRO A 18 30.97 75.00 24.17
N VAL A 19 30.35 75.53 25.22
CA VAL A 19 29.58 74.74 26.21
C VAL A 19 28.21 74.32 25.68
N VAL A 20 27.58 75.15 24.83
CA VAL A 20 26.30 74.81 24.19
C VAL A 20 26.52 73.80 23.06
N GLY A 21 27.64 73.92 22.34
CA GLY A 21 28.03 72.96 21.30
C GLY A 21 28.32 71.56 21.84
N SER A 22 28.98 71.46 23.00
CA SER A 22 29.29 70.16 23.60
C SER A 22 28.06 69.44 24.16
N ILE A 23 27.15 70.16 24.84
CA ILE A 23 25.90 69.57 25.34
C ILE A 23 25.03 69.10 24.17
N LEU A 24 24.96 69.87 23.08
CA LEU A 24 24.24 69.47 21.87
C LEU A 24 24.83 68.21 21.22
N LEU A 25 26.17 68.11 21.16
CA LEU A 25 26.85 66.94 20.61
C LEU A 25 26.58 65.67 21.43
N VAL A 26 26.61 65.77 22.76
CA VAL A 26 26.28 64.64 23.64
C VAL A 26 24.81 64.24 23.48
N ALA A 27 23.89 65.19 23.39
CA ALA A 27 22.48 64.90 23.18
C ALA A 27 22.23 64.16 21.84
N ILE A 28 22.88 64.60 20.76
CA ILE A 28 22.80 63.94 19.46
C ILE A 28 23.42 62.54 19.52
N ALA A 29 24.57 62.37 20.18
CA ALA A 29 25.21 61.07 20.31
C ALA A 29 24.35 60.07 21.11
N VAL A 30 23.71 60.51 22.19
CA VAL A 30 22.79 59.68 22.99
C VAL A 30 21.54 59.33 22.18
N MET A 31 21.00 60.27 21.40
CA MET A 31 19.84 60.02 20.54
C MET A 31 20.17 59.05 19.41
N LEU A 32 21.35 59.18 18.79
CA LEU A 32 21.84 58.24 17.78
C LEU A 32 22.10 56.86 18.38
N ALA A 33 22.70 56.77 19.57
CA ALA A 33 22.93 55.51 20.26
C ALA A 33 21.62 54.78 20.60
N ALA A 34 20.63 55.52 21.10
CA ALA A 34 19.29 54.98 21.37
C ALA A 34 18.59 54.52 20.08
N LEU A 35 18.70 55.30 18.99
CA LEU A 35 18.16 54.94 17.70
C LEU A 35 18.84 53.68 17.13
N THR A 36 20.16 53.57 17.22
CA THR A 36 20.89 52.37 16.81
C THR A 36 20.56 51.16 17.67
N PHE A 37 20.27 51.35 18.96
CA PHE A 37 19.83 50.26 19.83
C PHE A 37 18.41 49.80 19.49
N PHE A 38 17.52 50.73 19.14
CA PHE A 38 16.16 50.41 18.68
C PHE A 38 16.16 49.70 17.31
N ILE A 39 17.05 50.13 16.40
CA ILE A 39 17.23 49.50 15.08
C ILE A 39 18.03 48.19 15.19
N ALA A 40 18.91 48.00 16.18
CA ALA A 40 19.63 46.72 16.34
C ALA A 40 18.82 45.70 17.15
N GLY A 41 18.04 46.16 18.12
CA GLY A 41 17.20 45.32 18.98
C GLY A 41 15.80 45.04 18.42
N GLY A 42 15.31 45.85 17.48
CA GLY A 42 13.99 45.68 16.86
C GLY A 42 13.95 44.76 15.64
N PHE A 43 15.07 44.11 15.28
CA PHE A 43 15.13 43.06 14.24
C PHE A 43 15.56 41.70 14.82
N ALA A 44 15.70 41.59 16.13
CA ALA A 44 15.60 40.31 16.79
C ALA A 44 14.10 40.07 17.01
N ASP A 45 13.36 39.90 15.92
CA ASP A 45 12.10 39.19 16.03
C ASP A 45 12.50 37.80 16.56
N ASP A 46 12.09 37.48 17.79
CA ASP A 46 12.22 36.15 18.38
C ASP A 46 11.30 35.19 17.61
N THR A 47 11.39 35.14 16.29
CA THR A 47 10.66 34.16 15.49
C THR A 47 11.36 32.83 15.71
N PRO A 48 10.70 31.82 16.32
CA PRO A 48 11.29 30.51 16.43
C PRO A 48 11.65 30.01 15.02
N PRO A 49 12.90 29.58 14.79
CA PRO A 49 13.28 29.06 13.48
C PRO A 49 12.44 27.81 13.17
N ALA A 50 11.98 27.71 11.92
CA ALA A 50 11.28 26.51 11.46
C ALA A 50 12.13 25.25 11.72
N PRO A 51 11.49 24.11 12.04
CA PRO A 51 12.19 22.90 12.40
C PRO A 51 13.08 22.44 11.24
N GLN A 52 14.28 21.97 11.57
CA GLN A 52 15.22 21.47 10.58
C GLN A 52 15.00 19.96 10.43
N ALA A 53 14.16 19.56 9.48
CA ALA A 53 13.87 18.16 9.17
C ALA A 53 14.27 17.83 7.72
N SER A 54 14.85 16.64 7.53
CA SER A 54 15.14 16.06 6.22
C SER A 54 14.09 14.98 5.98
N LEU A 55 13.20 15.23 5.03
CA LEU A 55 12.08 14.35 4.70
C LEU A 55 12.30 13.65 3.36
N ASP A 56 11.64 12.52 3.19
CA ASP A 56 11.62 11.71 1.97
C ASP A 56 10.22 11.15 1.77
N LEU A 57 9.81 10.95 0.51
CA LEU A 57 8.53 10.34 0.17
C LEU A 57 8.82 9.09 -0.67
N GLN A 58 8.45 7.93 -0.16
CA GLN A 58 8.70 6.65 -0.81
C GLN A 58 7.36 5.99 -1.16
N PRO A 59 7.25 5.26 -2.28
CA PRO A 59 6.08 4.41 -2.51
C PRO A 59 5.95 3.37 -1.39
N SER A 60 4.73 3.10 -0.94
CA SER A 60 4.47 2.01 0.02
C SER A 60 4.67 0.66 -0.68
N GLU A 61 5.30 -0.31 -0.01
CA GLU A 61 5.37 -1.68 -0.53
C GLU A 61 4.03 -2.38 -0.29
N GLY A 62 3.41 -2.93 -1.33
CA GLY A 62 2.16 -3.71 -1.23
C GLY A 62 0.87 -2.92 -0.97
N ALA A 63 0.95 -1.67 -0.50
CA ALA A 63 -0.22 -0.83 -0.24
C ALA A 63 -0.43 0.26 -1.31
N ALA A 64 -1.67 0.72 -1.46
CA ALA A 64 -1.93 1.97 -2.18
C ALA A 64 -1.35 3.14 -1.38
N GLY A 65 -0.62 4.06 -2.03
CA GLY A 65 -0.13 5.29 -1.39
C GLY A 65 1.40 5.42 -1.32
N SER A 66 1.87 6.18 -0.35
CA SER A 66 3.28 6.49 -0.14
C SER A 66 3.57 6.66 1.35
N GLU A 67 4.83 6.45 1.75
CA GLU A 67 5.33 6.67 3.10
C GLU A 67 6.13 7.97 3.17
N LEU A 68 5.71 8.87 4.05
CA LEU A 68 6.49 10.03 4.44
C LEU A 68 7.51 9.62 5.51
N VAL A 69 8.80 9.82 5.25
CA VAL A 69 9.88 9.31 6.10
C VAL A 69 10.81 10.43 6.56
N LEU A 70 11.06 10.48 7.88
CA LEU A 70 12.10 11.35 8.43
C LEU A 70 13.48 10.67 8.30
N ARG A 71 14.37 11.31 7.54
CA ARG A 71 15.76 10.84 7.33
C ARG A 71 16.74 11.45 8.33
N GLY A 72 16.42 12.60 8.90
CA GLY A 72 17.30 13.31 9.83
C GLY A 72 16.68 14.61 10.33
N GLY A 73 17.19 15.12 11.44
CA GLY A 73 16.76 16.41 11.99
C GLY A 73 15.78 16.27 13.15
N GLU A 74 14.92 17.28 13.30
CA GLU A 74 13.91 17.36 14.36
C GLU A 74 12.66 16.54 14.01
N THR A 75 12.01 15.96 15.02
CA THR A 75 10.74 15.24 14.89
C THR A 75 9.60 16.19 14.54
N LEU A 76 8.62 15.73 13.77
CA LEU A 76 7.46 16.52 13.36
C LEU A 76 6.18 15.93 13.98
N GLY A 77 5.19 16.78 14.30
CA GLY A 77 3.88 16.36 14.84
C GLY A 77 3.66 16.71 16.32
N ASP A 78 4.48 16.19 17.25
CA ASP A 78 4.31 16.38 18.71
C ASP A 78 4.93 17.69 19.27
N GLY A 79 5.17 18.68 18.40
CA GLY A 79 5.94 19.90 18.71
C GLY A 79 5.11 21.18 18.86
N GLU A 80 5.77 22.29 19.20
CA GLU A 80 5.16 23.62 19.12
C GLU A 80 5.04 24.03 17.64
N GLY A 81 3.83 23.94 17.08
CA GLY A 81 3.52 24.33 15.70
C GLY A 81 2.65 23.30 14.98
N ARG A 82 2.00 23.70 13.88
CA ARG A 82 1.10 22.83 13.10
C ARG A 82 1.80 22.40 11.82
N VAL A 83 1.96 21.10 11.62
CA VAL A 83 2.45 20.55 10.34
C VAL A 83 1.24 20.20 9.47
N VAL A 84 1.29 20.59 8.20
CA VAL A 84 0.26 20.29 7.19
C VAL A 84 0.98 19.70 5.97
N VAL A 85 0.43 18.61 5.44
CA VAL A 85 0.92 17.97 4.22
C VAL A 85 -0.10 18.24 3.12
N GLU A 86 0.17 19.19 2.23
CA GLU A 86 -0.72 19.47 1.11
C GLU A 86 -0.52 18.45 -0.02
N GLY A 87 -1.58 18.20 -0.80
CA GLY A 87 -1.55 17.27 -1.93
C GLY A 87 -1.85 15.81 -1.57
N ILE A 88 -2.31 15.53 -0.34
CA ILE A 88 -2.72 14.19 0.12
C ILE A 88 -4.17 14.18 0.63
N ALA A 89 -4.75 13.00 0.81
CA ALA A 89 -6.16 12.82 1.20
C ALA A 89 -6.48 13.39 2.61
N ASP A 90 -5.58 13.22 3.58
CA ASP A 90 -5.66 13.85 4.91
C ASP A 90 -4.47 14.80 5.13
N PRO A 91 -4.63 16.11 4.85
CA PRO A 91 -3.55 17.08 5.04
C PRO A 91 -3.08 17.26 6.49
N ASP A 92 -3.88 16.81 7.46
CA ASP A 92 -3.61 16.94 8.89
C ASP A 92 -3.11 15.61 9.51
N VAL A 93 -2.63 14.65 8.70
CA VAL A 93 -2.14 13.34 9.16
C VAL A 93 -1.13 13.43 10.31
N LEU A 94 -0.20 14.39 10.26
CA LEU A 94 0.81 14.64 11.30
C LEU A 94 0.31 15.42 12.51
N GLN A 95 -1.00 15.67 12.63
CA GLN A 95 -1.62 16.20 13.86
C GLN A 95 -1.99 15.08 14.82
N ASN A 96 -2.25 13.90 14.29
CA ASN A 96 -2.63 12.72 15.06
C ASN A 96 -1.43 11.79 15.30
N GLU A 97 -0.35 11.98 14.55
CA GLU A 97 0.84 11.14 14.57
C GLU A 97 2.12 11.98 14.70
N THR A 98 3.17 11.34 15.23
CA THR A 98 4.50 11.97 15.35
C THR A 98 5.45 11.29 14.41
N LEU A 99 5.95 12.03 13.42
CA LEU A 99 6.95 11.53 12.50
C LEU A 99 8.33 11.54 13.19
N THR A 100 8.85 10.33 13.44
CA THR A 100 10.15 10.12 14.09
C THR A 100 11.11 9.33 13.20
N LEU A 101 12.39 9.25 13.61
CA LEU A 101 13.39 8.52 12.83
C LEU A 101 13.11 7.01 12.86
N GLY A 102 12.84 6.45 11.67
CA GLY A 102 12.56 5.03 11.51
C GLY A 102 11.09 4.64 11.69
N ASP A 103 10.19 5.63 11.80
CA ASP A 103 8.75 5.43 11.94
C ASP A 103 8.06 6.21 10.80
N PRO A 104 7.85 5.59 9.63
CA PRO A 104 7.20 6.22 8.49
C PRO A 104 5.71 6.46 8.76
N VAL A 105 5.14 7.46 8.11
CA VAL A 105 3.69 7.74 8.15
C VAL A 105 3.11 7.55 6.76
N SER A 106 2.05 6.74 6.65
CA SER A 106 1.33 6.53 5.40
C SER A 106 0.62 7.81 4.96
N VAL A 107 0.75 8.14 3.69
CA VAL A 107 0.08 9.26 3.04
C VAL A 107 -0.47 8.82 1.68
N TYR A 108 -1.57 9.44 1.28
CA TYR A 108 -2.30 9.08 0.06
C TYR A 108 -2.33 10.29 -0.86
N PRO A 109 -1.34 10.45 -1.76
CA PRO A 109 -1.28 11.57 -2.68
C PRO A 109 -2.56 11.67 -3.52
N VAL A 110 -3.16 12.85 -3.58
CA VAL A 110 -4.30 13.16 -4.45
C VAL A 110 -3.94 14.13 -5.57
N ASP A 111 -2.74 14.74 -5.47
CA ASP A 111 -2.12 15.62 -6.45
C ASP A 111 -0.72 15.11 -6.82
N GLU A 112 -0.21 15.55 -7.98
CA GLU A 112 1.13 15.18 -8.46
C GLU A 112 2.27 15.77 -7.61
N ALA A 113 1.95 16.71 -6.71
CA ALA A 113 2.91 17.38 -5.85
C ALA A 113 2.44 17.32 -4.39
N VAL A 114 3.26 16.73 -3.52
CA VAL A 114 3.04 16.68 -2.08
C VAL A 114 3.99 17.64 -1.39
N THR A 115 3.46 18.58 -0.60
CA THR A 115 4.28 19.62 0.03
C THR A 115 4.03 19.68 1.53
N VAL A 116 5.10 19.62 2.31
CA VAL A 116 5.05 19.64 3.78
C VAL A 116 5.32 21.06 4.27
N TYR A 117 4.35 21.65 4.95
CA TYR A 117 4.45 22.97 5.57
C TYR A 117 4.47 22.85 7.09
N TRP A 118 5.26 23.71 7.73
CA TRP A 118 5.18 23.98 9.16
C TRP A 118 4.65 25.38 9.40
N HIS A 119 3.63 25.48 10.24
CA HIS A 119 3.02 26.71 10.68
C HIS A 119 3.53 27.08 12.08
N SER A 120 4.03 28.31 12.22
CA SER A 120 4.50 28.83 13.48
C SER A 120 3.35 28.87 14.51
N PRO A 121 3.59 28.45 15.76
CA PRO A 121 2.60 28.60 16.83
C PRO A 121 2.50 30.05 17.33
N GLU A 122 3.51 30.88 17.06
CA GLU A 122 3.62 32.25 17.60
C GLU A 122 3.31 33.34 16.58
N SER A 123 3.21 32.99 15.29
CA SER A 123 2.95 33.93 14.19
C SER A 123 2.10 33.29 13.09
N ASP A 124 1.51 34.10 12.20
CA ASP A 124 0.81 33.63 11.00
C ASP A 124 1.77 33.16 9.88
N GLU A 125 3.06 33.00 10.19
CA GLU A 125 4.07 32.58 9.22
C GLU A 125 4.07 31.07 9.03
N SER A 126 4.32 30.67 7.79
CA SER A 126 4.36 29.26 7.37
C SER A 126 5.63 29.05 6.55
N TYR A 127 6.26 27.91 6.74
CA TYR A 127 7.54 27.56 6.12
C TYR A 127 7.40 26.21 5.43
N GLU A 128 7.76 26.17 4.15
CA GLU A 128 7.88 24.91 3.40
C GLU A 128 9.10 24.14 3.92
N LEU A 129 8.88 22.89 4.35
CA LEU A 129 9.93 22.00 4.81
C LEU A 129 10.47 21.14 3.66
N ALA A 130 9.57 20.61 2.83
CA ALA A 130 9.90 19.77 1.68
C ALA A 130 8.76 19.75 0.66
N SER A 131 9.10 19.44 -0.59
CA SER A 131 8.15 19.19 -1.67
C SER A 131 8.62 17.99 -2.50
N PHE A 132 7.67 17.14 -2.89
CA PHE A 132 7.90 15.86 -3.56
C PHE A 132 7.00 15.74 -4.78
N ASP A 133 7.50 15.11 -5.84
CA ASP A 133 6.66 14.59 -6.92
C ASP A 133 6.03 13.26 -6.45
N ALA A 134 4.74 13.07 -6.69
CA ALA A 134 3.99 11.89 -6.27
C ALA A 134 3.04 11.40 -7.37
N ASP A 135 2.69 10.12 -7.32
CA ASP A 135 1.66 9.54 -8.18
C ASP A 135 0.32 9.53 -7.42
N PRO A 136 -0.71 10.26 -7.89
CA PRO A 136 -1.99 10.33 -7.20
C PRO A 136 -2.69 8.97 -7.10
N VAL A 137 -3.17 8.63 -5.90
CA VAL A 137 -4.03 7.46 -5.71
C VAL A 137 -5.40 7.69 -6.33
N PRO A 138 -6.00 6.67 -6.96
CA PRO A 138 -7.38 6.76 -7.47
C PRO A 138 -8.35 7.14 -6.35
N SER A 139 -9.35 7.98 -6.67
CA SER A 139 -10.32 8.46 -5.67
C SER A 139 -11.09 7.36 -4.92
N ARG A 140 -11.19 6.16 -5.50
CA ARG A 140 -11.83 4.98 -4.89
C ARG A 140 -10.99 4.32 -3.80
N LEU A 141 -9.73 4.72 -3.62
CA LEU A 141 -8.79 4.22 -2.62
C LEU A 141 -8.32 5.35 -1.68
N GLN A 142 -9.02 6.49 -1.66
CA GLN A 142 -8.70 7.56 -0.72
C GLN A 142 -9.35 7.25 0.62
N PRO A 143 -8.58 7.19 1.73
CA PRO A 143 -9.12 6.92 3.05
C PRO A 143 -10.30 7.83 3.42
N GLU A 144 -11.36 7.23 3.94
CA GLU A 144 -12.52 7.94 4.51
C GLU A 144 -12.54 7.84 6.03
N VAL A 145 -12.05 6.72 6.55
CA VAL A 145 -12.00 6.40 7.98
C VAL A 145 -10.71 5.65 8.31
N GLY A 146 -10.29 5.67 9.57
CA GLY A 146 -9.11 4.93 10.05
C GLY A 146 -9.43 4.02 11.24
N CYS A 147 -8.39 3.54 11.93
CA CYS A 147 -8.52 2.57 13.03
C CYS A 147 -9.56 2.88 14.12
N PRO A 148 -9.80 4.14 14.55
CA PRO A 148 -10.85 4.43 15.53
C PRO A 148 -12.26 4.05 15.06
N TRP A 149 -12.52 4.12 13.75
CA TRP A 149 -13.79 3.67 13.18
C TRP A 149 -13.92 2.15 13.27
N VAL A 150 -12.87 1.42 12.87
CA VAL A 150 -12.83 -0.05 12.97
C VAL A 150 -13.10 -0.51 14.40
N GLN A 151 -12.43 0.11 15.38
CA GLN A 151 -12.65 -0.20 16.80
C GLN A 151 -14.09 0.06 17.26
N ASN A 152 -14.74 1.08 16.73
CA ASN A 152 -16.13 1.38 17.07
C ASN A 152 -17.11 0.39 16.45
N GLU A 153 -16.96 0.10 15.15
CA GLU A 153 -17.87 -0.78 14.42
C GLU A 153 -17.75 -2.24 14.87
N THR A 154 -16.53 -2.72 15.15
CA THR A 154 -16.29 -4.08 15.63
C THR A 154 -16.52 -4.26 17.14
N ALA A 155 -17.05 -3.26 17.84
CA ALA A 155 -17.16 -3.25 19.30
C ALA A 155 -15.85 -3.61 20.03
N GLY A 156 -14.73 -3.09 19.53
CA GLY A 156 -13.38 -3.37 20.01
C GLY A 156 -12.84 -4.74 19.57
N GLY A 157 -13.13 -5.15 18.33
CA GLY A 157 -12.60 -6.37 17.70
C GLY A 157 -13.35 -7.66 18.05
N THR A 158 -14.62 -7.58 18.45
CA THR A 158 -15.40 -8.77 18.89
C THR A 158 -16.71 -8.97 18.14
N GLY A 159 -17.18 -7.96 17.42
CA GLY A 159 -18.41 -8.01 16.65
C GLY A 159 -18.15 -7.93 15.16
N ASP A 160 -19.18 -8.26 14.40
CA ASP A 160 -19.17 -8.22 12.95
C ASP A 160 -19.04 -6.76 12.46
N VAL A 161 -18.50 -6.58 11.25
CA VAL A 161 -18.36 -5.26 10.62
C VAL A 161 -18.72 -5.33 9.14
N THR A 162 -19.48 -4.35 8.68
CA THR A 162 -19.71 -4.12 7.26
C THR A 162 -18.89 -2.93 6.80
N VAL A 163 -18.02 -3.12 5.82
CA VAL A 163 -17.16 -2.10 5.22
C VAL A 163 -17.79 -1.63 3.91
N ASP A 164 -18.33 -0.41 3.92
CA ASP A 164 -18.90 0.28 2.76
C ASP A 164 -18.19 1.61 2.42
N VAL A 165 -17.01 1.81 3.01
CA VAL A 165 -16.13 2.99 2.88
C VAL A 165 -14.67 2.54 2.74
N VAL A 166 -13.77 3.46 2.40
CA VAL A 166 -12.33 3.19 2.40
C VAL A 166 -11.74 3.32 3.81
N VAL A 167 -11.25 2.21 4.35
CA VAL A 167 -10.65 2.10 5.69
C VAL A 167 -9.13 2.07 5.58
N ASP A 168 -8.46 3.05 6.18
CA ASP A 168 -7.00 3.09 6.36
C ASP A 168 -6.63 2.52 7.73
N CYS A 169 -6.72 1.20 7.82
CA CYS A 169 -6.36 0.39 8.97
C CYS A 169 -6.53 -1.09 8.64
N ASP A 170 -5.82 -1.94 9.37
CA ASP A 170 -6.17 -3.36 9.44
C ASP A 170 -7.56 -3.54 10.09
N VAL A 171 -8.31 -4.50 9.56
CA VAL A 171 -9.61 -4.90 10.11
C VAL A 171 -9.44 -6.24 10.81
N THR A 172 -9.18 -6.19 12.12
CA THR A 172 -9.07 -7.37 12.99
C THR A 172 -10.30 -7.50 13.88
N THR A 173 -11.04 -8.61 13.76
CA THR A 173 -12.20 -8.89 14.61
C THR A 173 -12.46 -10.39 14.79
N ALA A 174 -13.01 -10.77 15.94
CA ALA A 174 -13.50 -12.14 16.16
C ALA A 174 -14.89 -12.42 15.55
N GLY A 175 -15.50 -11.41 14.92
CA GLY A 175 -16.76 -11.52 14.18
C GLY A 175 -16.54 -11.66 12.67
N ASP A 176 -17.62 -11.60 11.92
CA ASP A 176 -17.58 -11.68 10.46
C ASP A 176 -17.24 -10.31 9.85
N VAL A 177 -16.58 -10.30 8.69
CA VAL A 177 -16.28 -9.07 7.93
C VAL A 177 -17.00 -9.14 6.58
N ASP A 178 -17.93 -8.21 6.37
CA ASP A 178 -18.63 -8.03 5.10
C ASP A 178 -18.06 -6.81 4.37
N ILE A 179 -17.40 -6.98 3.23
CA ILE A 179 -16.99 -5.86 2.36
C ILE A 179 -17.98 -5.75 1.22
N VAL A 180 -18.65 -4.60 1.11
CA VAL A 180 -19.66 -4.38 0.06
C VAL A 180 -19.17 -3.35 -0.95
N SER A 181 -19.93 -3.18 -2.03
CA SER A 181 -19.59 -2.25 -3.12
C SER A 181 -19.25 -0.85 -2.61
N GLY A 182 -18.00 -0.42 -2.85
CA GLY A 182 -17.46 0.86 -2.41
C GLY A 182 -16.58 0.76 -1.16
N GLY A 183 -16.61 -0.38 -0.47
CA GLY A 183 -15.72 -0.69 0.63
C GLY A 183 -14.32 -1.05 0.15
N ALA A 184 -13.31 -0.55 0.86
CA ALA A 184 -11.93 -0.98 0.70
C ALA A 184 -11.22 -1.01 2.06
N VAL A 185 -10.30 -1.97 2.23
CA VAL A 185 -9.42 -2.07 3.39
C VAL A 185 -7.99 -1.86 2.88
N LEU A 186 -7.37 -0.78 3.34
CA LEU A 186 -5.98 -0.42 3.03
C LEU A 186 -5.08 -1.00 4.13
N GLY A 187 -5.03 -2.32 4.18
CA GLY A 187 -4.37 -3.09 5.24
C GLY A 187 -4.80 -4.55 5.19
N ASP A 188 -4.55 -5.24 6.29
CA ASP A 188 -4.86 -6.66 6.45
C ASP A 188 -6.29 -6.87 6.98
N VAL A 189 -6.85 -8.05 6.73
CA VAL A 189 -8.14 -8.48 7.30
C VAL A 189 -7.95 -9.77 8.09
N ASP A 190 -8.32 -9.76 9.37
CA ASP A 190 -8.37 -10.92 10.26
C ASP A 190 -9.79 -11.04 10.81
N ALA A 191 -10.51 -12.09 10.41
CA ALA A 191 -11.94 -12.24 10.64
C ALA A 191 -12.35 -13.68 10.98
N ALA A 192 -13.54 -13.87 11.54
CA ALA A 192 -14.12 -15.21 11.69
C ALA A 192 -14.59 -15.78 10.34
N GLN A 193 -15.18 -14.93 9.49
CA GLN A 193 -15.51 -15.20 8.10
C GLN A 193 -15.33 -13.91 7.29
N LEU A 194 -15.06 -14.04 5.99
CA LEU A 194 -15.02 -12.92 5.04
C LEU A 194 -16.05 -13.14 3.94
N ASP A 195 -16.92 -12.16 3.71
CA ASP A 195 -17.73 -12.03 2.49
C ASP A 195 -17.39 -10.68 1.84
N ALA A 196 -16.76 -10.70 0.67
CA ALA A 196 -16.33 -9.49 -0.01
C ALA A 196 -16.89 -9.41 -1.43
N THR A 197 -17.76 -8.43 -1.67
CA THR A 197 -18.43 -8.20 -2.95
C THR A 197 -18.10 -6.81 -3.51
N ASN A 198 -17.40 -6.76 -4.66
CA ASN A 198 -16.91 -5.53 -5.29
C ASN A 198 -16.00 -4.71 -4.35
N GLY A 199 -15.18 -5.40 -3.56
CA GLY A 199 -14.27 -4.82 -2.58
C GLY A 199 -12.84 -4.70 -3.07
N THR A 200 -11.99 -4.03 -2.28
CA THR A 200 -10.54 -4.07 -2.43
C THR A 200 -9.89 -4.23 -1.06
N ILE A 201 -9.01 -5.22 -0.91
CA ILE A 201 -8.16 -5.42 0.26
C ILE A 201 -6.72 -5.33 -0.23
N THR A 202 -5.90 -4.43 0.30
CA THR A 202 -4.52 -4.27 -0.19
C THR A 202 -3.54 -5.22 0.48
N GLY A 203 -3.82 -5.64 1.71
CA GLY A 203 -2.98 -6.55 2.48
C GLY A 203 -3.40 -8.02 2.38
N ASP A 204 -2.96 -8.77 3.37
CA ASP A 204 -3.27 -10.19 3.54
C ASP A 204 -4.66 -10.39 4.15
N VAL A 205 -5.23 -11.57 3.91
CA VAL A 205 -6.50 -12.00 4.52
C VAL A 205 -6.27 -13.29 5.29
N ASP A 206 -6.67 -13.29 6.57
CA ASP A 206 -6.77 -14.47 7.42
C ASP A 206 -8.23 -14.63 7.89
N SER A 207 -8.92 -15.63 7.36
CA SER A 207 -10.27 -16.01 7.79
C SER A 207 -10.22 -17.27 8.64
N GLY A 208 -10.72 -17.15 9.86
CA GLY A 208 -10.95 -18.26 10.77
C GLY A 208 -11.98 -19.28 10.26
N GLY A 209 -12.66 -19.01 9.15
CA GLY A 209 -13.72 -19.82 8.55
C GLY A 209 -13.66 -19.72 7.04
N ASP A 210 -14.78 -19.33 6.42
CA ASP A 210 -14.91 -19.19 4.97
C ASP A 210 -14.40 -17.82 4.52
N ALA A 211 -13.88 -17.74 3.29
CA ALA A 211 -13.56 -16.49 2.62
C ALA A 211 -14.17 -16.51 1.21
N ASP A 212 -15.23 -15.73 1.03
CA ASP A 212 -15.99 -15.63 -0.22
C ASP A 212 -15.69 -14.29 -0.90
N LEU A 213 -15.21 -14.34 -2.14
CA LEU A 213 -14.88 -13.20 -2.97
C LEU A 213 -15.79 -13.15 -4.22
N THR A 214 -16.44 -12.01 -4.45
CA THR A 214 -17.19 -11.73 -5.68
C THR A 214 -16.72 -10.41 -6.29
N ASN A 215 -16.06 -10.48 -7.44
CA ASN A 215 -15.44 -9.32 -8.09
C ASN A 215 -14.58 -8.48 -7.12
N THR A 216 -13.80 -9.15 -6.28
CA THR A 216 -12.99 -8.50 -5.24
C THR A 216 -11.51 -8.71 -5.52
N THR A 217 -10.69 -7.70 -5.20
CA THR A 217 -9.23 -7.78 -5.27
C THR A 217 -8.62 -7.89 -3.88
N VAL A 218 -7.75 -8.88 -3.68
CA VAL A 218 -6.86 -9.06 -2.53
C VAL A 218 -5.41 -8.90 -3.01
N GLY A 219 -4.70 -7.92 -2.47
CA GLY A 219 -3.30 -7.61 -2.85
C GLY A 219 -2.27 -8.56 -2.22
N GLY A 220 -2.62 -9.21 -1.12
CA GLY A 220 -1.76 -10.14 -0.41
C GLY A 220 -2.13 -11.61 -0.61
N ASP A 221 -1.71 -12.43 0.35
CA ASP A 221 -2.09 -13.83 0.48
C ASP A 221 -3.50 -13.96 1.07
N LEU A 222 -4.22 -15.02 0.68
CA LEU A 222 -5.56 -15.34 1.17
C LEU A 222 -5.55 -16.68 1.89
N THR A 223 -5.74 -16.66 3.20
CA THR A 223 -5.84 -17.85 4.05
C THR A 223 -7.23 -17.99 4.63
N ALA A 224 -7.83 -19.18 4.53
CA ALA A 224 -9.10 -19.51 5.17
C ALA A 224 -9.03 -20.91 5.78
N THR A 225 -9.55 -21.11 7.00
CA THR A 225 -9.47 -22.45 7.63
C THR A 225 -10.45 -23.46 7.03
N THR A 226 -11.52 -23.01 6.39
CA THR A 226 -12.53 -23.87 5.74
C THR A 226 -12.52 -23.71 4.24
N GLN A 227 -13.32 -22.82 3.66
CA GLN A 227 -13.42 -22.68 2.21
C GLN A 227 -12.90 -21.33 1.74
N VAL A 228 -12.20 -21.34 0.61
CA VAL A 228 -11.98 -20.13 -0.19
C VAL A 228 -12.82 -20.26 -1.46
N THR A 229 -13.68 -19.26 -1.69
CA THR A 229 -14.46 -19.14 -2.94
C THR A 229 -14.09 -17.83 -3.62
N GLY A 230 -13.82 -17.85 -4.92
CA GLY A 230 -13.71 -16.65 -5.74
C GLY A 230 -14.52 -16.73 -7.01
N ASP A 231 -15.30 -15.68 -7.29
CA ASP A 231 -16.07 -15.59 -8.52
C ASP A 231 -16.01 -14.21 -9.19
N THR A 232 -16.49 -14.15 -10.43
CA THR A 232 -16.85 -12.91 -11.14
C THR A 232 -15.69 -11.91 -11.25
N GLY A 233 -14.51 -12.35 -11.67
CA GLY A 233 -13.34 -11.50 -11.83
C GLY A 233 -12.61 -11.20 -10.53
N SER A 234 -12.74 -12.07 -9.51
CA SER A 234 -11.96 -11.93 -8.28
C SER A 234 -10.48 -12.14 -8.54
N VAL A 235 -9.64 -11.39 -7.84
CA VAL A 235 -8.18 -11.42 -7.98
C VAL A 235 -7.54 -11.57 -6.61
N VAL A 236 -6.66 -12.55 -6.47
CA VAL A 236 -5.73 -12.68 -5.34
C VAL A 236 -4.33 -12.56 -5.92
N GLU A 237 -3.59 -11.50 -5.61
CA GLU A 237 -2.25 -11.30 -6.15
C GLU A 237 -1.24 -12.28 -5.54
N GLY A 238 -1.45 -12.68 -4.28
CA GLY A 238 -0.65 -13.67 -3.56
C GLY A 238 -1.11 -15.12 -3.74
N SER A 239 -0.75 -15.95 -2.77
CA SER A 239 -1.11 -17.37 -2.71
C SER A 239 -2.44 -17.58 -1.97
N VAL A 240 -3.09 -18.70 -2.24
CA VAL A 240 -4.33 -19.11 -1.58
C VAL A 240 -4.09 -20.36 -0.75
N VAL A 241 -4.51 -20.33 0.51
CA VAL A 241 -4.48 -21.48 1.42
C VAL A 241 -5.89 -21.71 1.96
N GLY A 242 -6.43 -22.90 1.74
CA GLY A 242 -7.79 -23.25 2.18
C GLY A 242 -7.93 -24.73 2.53
N ASN A 243 -8.93 -25.12 3.32
CA ASN A 243 -9.27 -26.54 3.39
C ASN A 243 -9.90 -27.02 2.07
N SER A 244 -10.71 -26.19 1.41
CA SER A 244 -11.18 -26.36 0.03
C SER A 244 -11.08 -25.05 -0.73
N VAL A 245 -10.74 -25.10 -2.01
CA VAL A 245 -10.56 -23.91 -2.86
C VAL A 245 -11.40 -24.03 -4.13
N ASP A 246 -12.26 -23.04 -4.39
CA ASP A 246 -13.13 -22.98 -5.55
C ASP A 246 -13.01 -21.60 -6.21
N PHE A 247 -12.56 -21.55 -7.47
CA PHE A 247 -12.47 -20.29 -8.21
C PHE A 247 -13.08 -20.38 -9.60
N THR A 248 -13.99 -19.46 -9.91
CA THR A 248 -14.61 -19.30 -11.22
C THR A 248 -14.32 -17.91 -11.81
N ASP A 249 -13.90 -17.82 -13.07
CA ASP A 249 -13.68 -16.53 -13.76
C ASP A 249 -12.76 -15.59 -12.96
N SER A 250 -11.62 -16.08 -12.48
CA SER A 250 -10.79 -15.38 -11.48
C SER A 250 -9.29 -15.50 -11.74
N GLU A 251 -8.48 -14.76 -10.97
CA GLU A 251 -7.01 -14.80 -11.04
C GLU A 251 -6.38 -15.02 -9.66
N VAL A 252 -5.44 -15.95 -9.57
CA VAL A 252 -4.57 -16.20 -8.42
C VAL A 252 -3.13 -16.04 -8.89
N GLY A 253 -2.42 -15.01 -8.42
CA GLY A 253 -1.04 -14.72 -8.83
C GLY A 253 -0.02 -15.70 -8.27
N GLY A 254 -0.27 -16.23 -7.08
CA GLY A 254 0.55 -17.21 -6.38
C GLY A 254 0.11 -18.67 -6.59
N GLY A 255 0.50 -19.52 -5.65
CA GLY A 255 0.12 -20.94 -5.62
C GLY A 255 -1.19 -21.18 -4.86
N ILE A 256 -1.70 -22.40 -4.95
CA ILE A 256 -2.86 -22.87 -4.18
C ILE A 256 -2.44 -24.06 -3.34
N ASP A 257 -2.67 -23.99 -2.02
CA ASP A 257 -2.50 -25.10 -1.07
C ASP A 257 -3.87 -25.50 -0.51
N SER A 258 -4.26 -26.77 -0.67
CA SER A 258 -5.55 -27.28 -0.20
C SER A 258 -5.49 -28.63 0.49
N ASN A 259 -6.23 -28.77 1.60
CA ASN A 259 -6.34 -30.05 2.31
C ASN A 259 -7.36 -31.04 1.71
N THR A 260 -8.30 -30.60 0.87
CA THR A 260 -9.40 -31.48 0.42
C THR A 260 -9.72 -31.44 -1.06
N TYR A 261 -9.86 -30.29 -1.68
CA TYR A 261 -10.02 -30.21 -3.12
C TYR A 261 -9.77 -28.81 -3.65
N VAL A 262 -9.42 -28.76 -4.93
CA VAL A 262 -9.32 -27.54 -5.73
C VAL A 262 -10.24 -27.68 -6.94
N ASP A 263 -11.15 -26.74 -7.15
CA ASP A 263 -12.03 -26.68 -8.32
C ASP A 263 -11.88 -25.33 -9.02
N LEU A 264 -11.46 -25.33 -10.28
CA LEU A 264 -11.14 -24.13 -11.05
C LEU A 264 -11.88 -24.12 -12.38
N THR A 265 -12.55 -23.03 -12.71
CA THR A 265 -13.20 -22.81 -14.02
C THR A 265 -12.90 -21.40 -14.53
N ASP A 266 -12.48 -21.25 -15.78
CA ASP A 266 -12.11 -19.96 -16.37
C ASP A 266 -11.12 -19.14 -15.50
N THR A 267 -10.22 -19.81 -14.79
CA THR A 267 -9.33 -19.18 -13.80
C THR A 267 -7.86 -19.22 -14.22
N SER A 268 -7.05 -18.21 -13.90
CA SER A 268 -5.59 -18.26 -14.08
C SER A 268 -4.87 -18.38 -12.74
N VAL A 269 -3.95 -19.34 -12.64
CA VAL A 269 -3.10 -19.58 -11.45
C VAL A 269 -1.63 -19.45 -11.83
N GLY A 270 -0.93 -18.50 -11.20
CA GLY A 270 0.47 -18.17 -11.49
C GLY A 270 1.50 -19.09 -10.80
N GLY A 271 1.08 -19.82 -9.77
CA GLY A 271 1.91 -20.72 -8.97
C GLY A 271 1.49 -22.19 -9.04
N PRO A 272 2.15 -23.05 -8.25
CA PRO A 272 1.82 -24.48 -8.17
C PRO A 272 0.49 -24.69 -7.44
N ILE A 273 -0.18 -25.80 -7.76
CA ILE A 273 -1.32 -26.31 -7.00
C ILE A 273 -0.85 -27.54 -6.24
N ASP A 274 -0.98 -27.51 -4.92
CA ASP A 274 -0.72 -28.64 -4.03
C ASP A 274 -2.01 -28.96 -3.25
N ALA A 275 -2.66 -30.07 -3.58
CA ALA A 275 -3.86 -30.52 -2.91
C ALA A 275 -3.69 -31.93 -2.34
N ASP A 276 -4.04 -32.10 -1.06
CA ASP A 276 -4.13 -33.43 -0.43
C ASP A 276 -5.28 -34.27 -1.01
N GLY A 277 -6.22 -33.64 -1.72
CA GLY A 277 -7.37 -34.31 -2.34
C GLY A 277 -7.53 -34.01 -3.83
N ASP A 278 -8.76 -34.00 -4.32
CA ASP A 278 -9.03 -33.95 -5.76
C ASP A 278 -8.77 -32.56 -6.37
N VAL A 279 -8.20 -32.51 -7.58
CA VAL A 279 -8.01 -31.27 -8.34
C VAL A 279 -8.82 -31.34 -9.64
N THR A 280 -9.72 -30.39 -9.82
CA THR A 280 -10.50 -30.20 -11.05
C THR A 280 -10.12 -28.86 -11.69
N ILE A 281 -9.66 -28.92 -12.93
CA ILE A 281 -9.29 -27.78 -13.77
C ILE A 281 -10.18 -27.85 -15.00
N ASP A 282 -11.22 -27.03 -15.03
CA ASP A 282 -12.21 -26.98 -16.10
C ASP A 282 -12.05 -25.72 -16.96
N THR A 283 -12.63 -25.80 -18.15
CA THR A 283 -12.81 -24.81 -19.22
C THR A 283 -12.08 -23.49 -19.02
N GLY A 284 -11.14 -23.18 -19.91
CA GLY A 284 -10.51 -21.86 -19.95
C GLY A 284 -9.47 -21.61 -18.87
N THR A 285 -9.27 -22.55 -17.95
CA THR A 285 -8.31 -22.41 -16.85
C THR A 285 -6.87 -22.60 -17.34
N THR A 286 -5.95 -21.81 -16.79
CA THR A 286 -4.49 -21.94 -17.03
C THR A 286 -3.73 -21.98 -15.71
N VAL A 287 -2.90 -23.00 -15.51
CA VAL A 287 -1.99 -23.12 -14.37
C VAL A 287 -0.56 -23.07 -14.90
N THR A 288 0.25 -22.11 -14.47
CA THR A 288 1.60 -21.90 -15.03
C THR A 288 2.70 -22.74 -14.38
N ALA A 289 2.34 -23.57 -13.38
CA ALA A 289 3.27 -24.44 -12.67
C ALA A 289 2.69 -25.85 -12.49
N ASP A 290 3.30 -26.63 -11.59
CA ASP A 290 2.95 -28.02 -11.35
C ASP A 290 1.61 -28.15 -10.60
N VAL A 291 0.89 -29.24 -10.87
CA VAL A 291 -0.37 -29.60 -10.22
C VAL A 291 -0.20 -30.94 -9.53
N VAL A 292 -0.44 -30.96 -8.22
CA VAL A 292 -0.38 -32.15 -7.37
C VAL A 292 -1.76 -32.36 -6.72
N GLY A 293 -2.31 -33.58 -6.82
CA GLY A 293 -3.62 -33.92 -6.26
C GLY A 293 -3.90 -35.42 -6.23
N ASP A 294 -4.76 -35.88 -5.32
CA ASP A 294 -5.15 -37.30 -5.17
C ASP A 294 -5.74 -37.88 -6.46
N ASN A 295 -6.64 -37.13 -7.11
CA ASN A 295 -7.08 -37.37 -8.47
C ASN A 295 -7.06 -36.05 -9.22
N VAL A 296 -6.64 -36.05 -10.48
CA VAL A 296 -6.54 -34.81 -11.27
C VAL A 296 -7.38 -34.91 -12.55
N VAL A 297 -8.33 -33.98 -12.69
CA VAL A 297 -9.15 -33.82 -13.89
C VAL A 297 -8.79 -32.50 -14.55
N VAL A 298 -8.40 -32.55 -15.82
CA VAL A 298 -8.14 -31.36 -16.64
C VAL A 298 -9.00 -31.41 -17.90
N SER A 299 -9.87 -30.43 -18.07
CA SER A 299 -10.81 -30.32 -19.19
C SER A 299 -10.70 -28.96 -19.86
N ASP A 300 -10.50 -28.94 -21.19
CA ASP A 300 -10.49 -27.73 -22.03
C ASP A 300 -9.58 -26.60 -21.47
N SER A 301 -8.45 -26.99 -20.88
CA SER A 301 -7.57 -26.13 -20.06
C SER A 301 -6.08 -26.44 -20.27
N THR A 302 -5.21 -25.58 -19.73
CA THR A 302 -3.74 -25.70 -19.87
C THR A 302 -3.05 -25.79 -18.51
N VAL A 303 -2.15 -26.75 -18.36
CA VAL A 303 -1.18 -26.86 -17.26
C VAL A 303 0.22 -26.75 -17.87
N GLU A 304 0.95 -25.69 -17.55
CA GLU A 304 2.31 -25.49 -18.06
C GLU A 304 3.33 -26.34 -17.30
N GLY A 305 3.04 -26.77 -16.08
CA GLY A 305 3.89 -27.69 -15.32
C GLY A 305 3.61 -29.17 -15.58
N ALA A 306 4.09 -29.98 -14.65
CA ALA A 306 3.76 -31.39 -14.53
C ALA A 306 2.41 -31.59 -13.84
N VAL A 307 1.77 -32.73 -14.10
CA VAL A 307 0.60 -33.20 -13.34
C VAL A 307 1.01 -34.44 -12.57
N VAL A 308 0.81 -34.43 -11.26
CA VAL A 308 1.24 -35.51 -10.36
C VAL A 308 0.07 -35.99 -9.53
N SER A 309 -0.14 -37.31 -9.51
CA SER A 309 -1.27 -37.87 -8.77
C SER A 309 -1.03 -39.31 -8.32
N PRO A 310 -1.22 -39.65 -7.03
CA PRO A 310 -1.22 -41.05 -6.60
C PRO A 310 -2.47 -41.82 -7.09
N GLY A 311 -3.52 -41.13 -7.55
CA GLY A 311 -4.74 -41.71 -8.07
C GLY A 311 -4.91 -41.54 -9.58
N ASP A 312 -6.14 -41.28 -10.00
CA ASP A 312 -6.52 -41.23 -11.41
C ASP A 312 -6.23 -39.85 -12.03
N VAL A 313 -5.74 -39.84 -13.28
CA VAL A 313 -5.59 -38.62 -14.09
C VAL A 313 -6.47 -38.70 -15.33
N SER A 314 -7.33 -37.70 -15.52
CA SER A 314 -8.24 -37.61 -16.67
C SER A 314 -8.05 -36.29 -17.43
N LEU A 315 -7.57 -36.38 -18.67
CA LEU A 315 -7.35 -35.25 -19.56
C LEU A 315 -8.38 -35.26 -20.70
N THR A 316 -9.15 -34.19 -20.85
CA THR A 316 -10.11 -33.99 -21.96
C THR A 316 -9.84 -32.68 -22.67
N SER A 317 -9.45 -32.70 -23.95
CA SER A 317 -9.11 -31.49 -24.72
C SER A 317 -8.09 -30.57 -24.03
N ALA A 318 -7.23 -31.13 -23.18
CA ALA A 318 -6.32 -30.40 -22.33
C ALA A 318 -4.91 -30.31 -22.92
N THR A 319 -4.11 -29.36 -22.45
CA THR A 319 -2.67 -29.27 -22.73
C THR A 319 -1.88 -29.33 -21.44
N VAL A 320 -1.01 -30.34 -21.31
CA VAL A 320 -0.01 -30.42 -20.24
C VAL A 320 1.36 -30.25 -20.90
N THR A 321 2.15 -29.25 -20.52
CA THR A 321 3.39 -28.96 -21.29
C THR A 321 4.60 -29.76 -20.84
N VAL A 322 4.54 -30.34 -19.63
CA VAL A 322 5.54 -31.29 -19.13
C VAL A 322 4.94 -32.71 -19.16
N GLU A 323 5.20 -33.51 -18.13
CA GLU A 323 4.85 -34.92 -18.02
C GLU A 323 3.72 -35.12 -17.01
N VAL A 324 3.03 -36.25 -17.13
CA VAL A 324 2.09 -36.75 -16.13
C VAL A 324 2.73 -37.91 -15.38
N TYR A 325 2.75 -37.81 -14.05
CA TYR A 325 3.25 -38.83 -13.13
C TYR A 325 2.06 -39.39 -12.34
N LEU A 326 1.79 -40.70 -12.44
CA LEU A 326 0.71 -41.29 -11.65
C LEU A 326 0.86 -42.78 -11.33
N ASP A 327 0.14 -43.19 -10.28
CA ASP A 327 0.01 -44.59 -9.84
C ASP A 327 -1.34 -45.23 -10.20
N GLY A 328 -2.38 -44.41 -10.43
CA GLY A 328 -3.74 -44.87 -10.76
C GLY A 328 -3.97 -45.11 -12.26
N SER A 329 -5.18 -44.79 -12.71
CA SER A 329 -5.57 -44.93 -14.12
C SER A 329 -5.44 -43.63 -14.89
N PHE A 330 -4.99 -43.74 -16.15
CA PHE A 330 -4.84 -42.60 -17.05
C PHE A 330 -5.90 -42.65 -18.16
N SER A 331 -6.68 -41.58 -18.26
CA SER A 331 -7.66 -41.34 -19.34
C SER A 331 -7.27 -40.08 -20.10
N CYS A 332 -7.16 -40.17 -21.43
CA CYS A 332 -6.75 -39.06 -22.26
C CYS A 332 -7.55 -39.04 -23.57
N SER A 333 -8.25 -37.93 -23.83
CA SER A 333 -9.05 -37.75 -25.05
C SER A 333 -8.90 -36.34 -25.60
N GLY A 334 -8.38 -36.21 -26.82
CA GLY A 334 -8.24 -34.90 -27.48
C GLY A 334 -7.15 -34.00 -26.87
N SER A 335 -6.34 -34.52 -25.96
CA SER A 335 -5.33 -33.77 -25.20
C SER A 335 -3.91 -33.96 -25.74
N THR A 336 -3.00 -33.09 -25.30
CA THR A 336 -1.56 -33.14 -25.59
C THR A 336 -0.77 -33.10 -24.27
N VAL A 337 0.25 -33.94 -24.14
CA VAL A 337 1.19 -34.00 -23.01
C VAL A 337 2.62 -33.98 -23.57
N ASP A 338 3.49 -33.09 -23.09
CA ASP A 338 4.85 -32.84 -23.64
C ASP A 338 4.88 -32.73 -25.18
N GLY A 339 3.88 -32.03 -25.75
CA GLY A 339 3.73 -31.89 -27.21
C GLY A 339 3.32 -33.18 -27.95
N VAL A 340 3.01 -34.26 -27.23
CA VAL A 340 2.58 -35.56 -27.75
C VAL A 340 1.08 -35.75 -27.51
N GLY A 341 0.33 -36.13 -28.56
CA GLY A 341 -1.11 -36.43 -28.39
C GLY A 341 -1.36 -37.72 -27.60
N CYS A 342 -2.56 -37.89 -27.05
CA CYS A 342 -2.94 -39.05 -26.20
C CYS A 342 -2.61 -40.44 -26.76
N GLY A 343 -2.66 -40.65 -28.08
CA GLY A 343 -2.55 -41.99 -28.68
C GLY A 343 -1.20 -42.70 -28.41
N PRO A 344 -0.06 -42.03 -28.66
CA PRO A 344 1.27 -42.57 -28.33
C PRO A 344 1.78 -42.26 -26.91
N TYR A 345 1.10 -41.40 -26.14
CA TYR A 345 1.56 -41.00 -24.81
C TYR A 345 1.36 -42.12 -23.77
N SER A 346 2.33 -42.26 -22.86
CA SER A 346 2.24 -43.11 -21.67
C SER A 346 2.74 -42.28 -20.49
N PRO A 347 2.00 -42.24 -19.37
CA PRO A 347 2.45 -41.55 -18.18
C PRO A 347 3.67 -42.24 -17.56
N GLU A 348 4.41 -41.48 -16.76
CA GLU A 348 5.51 -41.94 -15.91
C GLU A 348 4.95 -42.39 -14.54
N ASP A 349 5.73 -43.17 -13.79
CA ASP A 349 5.39 -43.64 -12.44
C ASP A 349 5.40 -42.47 -11.45
N GLU A 350 4.46 -42.41 -10.49
CA GLU A 350 4.43 -41.32 -9.50
C GLU A 350 5.75 -41.24 -8.73
N SER A 351 6.35 -42.37 -8.40
CA SER A 351 7.58 -42.41 -7.60
C SER A 351 8.84 -41.91 -8.32
N ASP A 352 8.76 -41.71 -9.63
CA ASP A 352 9.81 -41.06 -10.43
C ASP A 352 9.76 -39.53 -10.30
N TYR A 353 8.63 -38.98 -9.81
CA TYR A 353 8.52 -37.58 -9.44
C TYR A 353 9.33 -37.31 -8.17
N SER A 354 10.08 -36.20 -8.15
CA SER A 354 10.71 -35.73 -6.92
C SER A 354 10.66 -34.22 -6.82
N LEU A 355 10.03 -33.74 -5.75
CA LEU A 355 10.13 -32.37 -5.31
C LEU A 355 11.58 -32.14 -4.85
N ALA A 356 12.36 -31.44 -5.66
CA ALA A 356 13.59 -30.86 -5.14
C ALA A 356 13.19 -29.63 -4.30
N PRO A 357 13.57 -29.54 -3.02
CA PRO A 357 13.41 -28.30 -2.28
C PRO A 357 14.30 -27.26 -2.96
N VAL A 358 13.67 -26.28 -3.59
CA VAL A 358 14.35 -25.09 -4.10
C VAL A 358 14.38 -24.12 -2.91
N ASP A 359 15.57 -23.69 -2.48
CA ASP A 359 15.65 -22.53 -1.60
C ASP A 359 15.18 -21.30 -2.40
N GLY A 360 13.88 -21.00 -2.35
CA GLY A 360 13.21 -19.90 -3.06
C GLY A 360 11.71 -20.18 -3.29
N PRO A 361 10.87 -19.15 -3.51
CA PRO A 361 9.41 -19.25 -3.43
C PRO A 361 8.71 -20.01 -4.59
N LEU A 362 9.43 -20.73 -5.46
CA LEU A 362 8.81 -21.46 -6.58
C LEU A 362 9.53 -22.80 -6.81
N ALA A 363 8.77 -23.89 -6.73
CA ALA A 363 9.24 -25.24 -7.02
C ALA A 363 9.41 -25.46 -8.54
N SER A 364 10.43 -26.20 -8.94
CA SER A 364 10.64 -26.65 -10.32
C SER A 364 11.24 -28.07 -10.32
N VAL A 365 10.74 -28.92 -11.22
CA VAL A 365 11.02 -30.35 -11.33
C VAL A 365 12.49 -30.67 -11.60
N VAL A 366 13.03 -31.64 -10.85
CA VAL A 366 14.28 -32.35 -11.20
C VAL A 366 13.95 -33.83 -11.43
N ARG A 367 14.04 -34.27 -12.70
CA ARG A 367 13.96 -35.68 -13.12
C ARG A 367 15.09 -36.47 -12.44
N ARG A 368 14.79 -37.60 -11.78
CA ARG A 368 15.82 -38.51 -11.26
C ARG A 368 16.40 -39.43 -12.33
#